data_AF-A0A1G0HPF7-F1
#
_entry.id   AF-A0A1G0HPF7-F1
#
_cell.length_a   1.000
_cell.length_b   1.000
_cell.length_c   1.000
_cell.angle_alpha   90.00
_cell.angle_beta   90.00
_cell.angle_gamma   90.00
#
_symmetry.space_group_name_H-M   'P 1'
#
loop_
_entity.id
_entity.type
_entity.pdbx_description
1 polymer ?
#
loop_
_entity_poly.entity_id
_entity_poly.type
_entity_poly.pdbx_seq_one_letter_code
_entity_poly.pdbx_strand_id
1 'polypeptide(L)'
;MIAMQDAYLGKPNPLLRTETARQMLTRQPNSKFGLGFAVHGEGDAIAFGHDGSTIGFQADFICFPNKGMGAIVMTNSDNGFSLMRAIFLDAVTLDPETLQRCAGEFVNSADKNVFFISNTTCVVLDNARQIL
;
A
#
# COMPACT_ATOMS: atom_id res chain seq x y z
N MET A 1 -4.19 9.13 3.13
CA MET A 1 -4.06 7.76 3.70
C MET A 1 -5.12 7.51 4.76
N ILE A 2 -4.94 8.00 5.99
CA ILE A 2 -5.88 7.74 7.11
C ILE A 2 -7.27 8.34 6.84
N ALA A 3 -7.35 9.62 6.48
CA ALA A 3 -8.63 10.27 6.17
C ALA A 3 -9.41 9.59 5.02
N MET A 4 -8.69 8.93 4.10
CA MET A 4 -9.30 8.17 3.01
C MET A 4 -9.91 6.86 3.52
N GLN A 5 -9.22 6.14 4.42
CA GLN A 5 -9.75 4.95 5.10
C GLN A 5 -10.97 5.32 5.95
N ASP A 6 -10.89 6.40 6.72
CA ASP A 6 -12.00 6.87 7.57
C ASP A 6 -13.23 7.24 6.74
N ALA A 7 -13.04 7.95 5.62
CA ALA A 7 -14.11 8.28 4.69
C ALA A 7 -14.70 7.02 4.04
N TYR A 8 -13.87 6.07 3.59
CA TYR A 8 -14.34 4.82 3.00
C TYR A 8 -15.19 3.98 3.97
N LEU A 9 -14.75 3.90 5.23
CA LEU A 9 -15.46 3.19 6.31
C LEU A 9 -16.69 3.96 6.83
N GLY A 10 -16.90 5.20 6.40
CA GLY A 10 -18.01 6.03 6.85
C GLY A 10 -17.91 6.46 8.32
N LYS A 11 -16.68 6.68 8.83
CA LYS A 11 -16.49 7.21 10.18
C LYS A 11 -17.07 8.62 10.32
N PRO A 12 -17.42 9.07 11.55
CA PRO A 12 -17.96 10.41 11.78
C PRO A 12 -16.99 11.52 11.32
N ASN A 13 -17.56 12.62 10.80
CA ASN A 13 -16.84 13.82 10.34
C ASN A 13 -15.67 13.54 9.36
N PRO A 14 -15.88 12.79 8.26
CA PRO A 14 -14.80 12.46 7.34
C PRO A 14 -14.42 13.67 6.48
N LEU A 15 -13.15 13.75 6.10
CA LEU A 15 -12.63 14.81 5.22
C LEU A 15 -13.25 14.77 3.81
N LEU A 16 -13.61 13.56 3.35
CA LEU A 16 -14.29 13.30 2.08
C LEU A 16 -15.64 12.65 2.34
N ARG A 17 -16.61 12.86 1.45
CA ARG A 17 -17.88 12.13 1.50
C ARG A 17 -17.63 10.64 1.33
N THR A 18 -18.33 9.82 2.11
CA THR A 18 -18.23 8.36 2.06
C THR A 18 -18.49 7.81 0.66
N GLU A 19 -19.47 8.38 -0.05
CA GLU A 19 -19.83 7.99 -1.42
C GLU A 19 -18.66 8.26 -2.38
N THR A 20 -18.04 9.43 -2.28
CA THR A 20 -16.85 9.79 -3.07
C THR A 20 -15.69 8.85 -2.75
N ALA A 21 -15.44 8.56 -1.48
CA ALA A 21 -14.36 7.67 -1.08
C ALA A 21 -14.57 6.24 -1.60
N ARG A 22 -15.82 5.74 -1.58
CA ARG A 22 -16.15 4.43 -2.16
C ARG A 22 -15.96 4.41 -3.67
N GLN A 23 -16.31 5.48 -4.39
CA GLN A 23 -16.03 5.59 -5.82
C GLN A 23 -14.52 5.61 -6.12
N MET A 24 -13.73 6.33 -5.31
CA MET A 24 -12.27 6.34 -5.44
C MET A 24 -11.64 4.95 -5.25
N LEU A 25 -12.24 4.09 -4.41
CA LEU A 25 -11.80 2.71 -4.18
C LEU A 25 -12.63 1.67 -4.96
N THR A 26 -13.38 2.09 -5.98
CA THR A 26 -14.09 1.19 -6.89
C THR A 26 -13.35 1.14 -8.21
N ARG A 27 -12.88 -0.05 -8.61
CA ARG A 27 -12.20 -0.26 -9.89
C ARG A 27 -13.06 0.22 -11.06
N GLN A 28 -12.45 0.96 -11.97
CA GLN A 28 -13.07 1.38 -13.22
C GLN A 28 -13.02 0.23 -14.25
N PRO A 29 -13.95 0.20 -15.24
CA PRO A 29 -13.97 -0.85 -16.26
C PRO A 29 -12.60 -1.02 -16.93
N ASN A 30 -12.14 -2.26 -17.03
CA ASN A 30 -10.85 -2.63 -17.62
C ASN A 30 -9.62 -1.99 -16.94
N SER A 31 -9.73 -1.59 -15.67
CA SER A 31 -8.65 -0.98 -14.91
C SER A 31 -8.50 -1.60 -13.52
N LYS A 32 -7.27 -1.64 -13.02
CA LYS A 32 -6.98 -1.91 -11.60
C LYS A 32 -7.14 -0.67 -10.72
N PHE A 33 -7.34 0.50 -11.34
CA PHE A 33 -7.51 1.76 -10.63
C PHE A 33 -8.98 2.10 -10.43
N GLY A 34 -9.28 2.69 -9.28
CA GLY A 34 -10.47 3.50 -9.09
C GLY A 34 -10.22 4.94 -9.51
N LEU A 35 -10.82 5.90 -8.80
CA LEU A 35 -10.56 7.33 -9.04
C LEU A 35 -9.33 7.76 -8.24
N GLY A 36 -8.16 7.65 -8.87
CA GLY A 36 -6.88 8.16 -8.35
C GLY A 36 -6.07 7.18 -7.49
N PHE A 37 -6.54 5.96 -7.24
CA PHE A 37 -5.79 4.91 -6.53
C PHE A 37 -5.82 3.60 -7.29
N ALA A 38 -4.72 2.84 -7.23
CA ALA A 38 -4.73 1.42 -7.52
C ALA A 38 -5.53 0.71 -6.41
N VAL A 39 -6.41 -0.22 -6.79
CA VAL A 39 -7.27 -0.96 -5.87
C VAL A 39 -6.98 -2.44 -6.00
N HIS A 40 -6.71 -3.10 -4.88
CA HIS A 40 -6.33 -4.50 -4.78
C HIS A 40 -7.28 -5.27 -3.87
N GLY A 41 -7.39 -6.58 -4.11
CA GLY A 41 -8.27 -7.43 -3.33
C GLY A 41 -9.74 -7.03 -3.41
N GLU A 42 -10.57 -7.72 -2.63
CA GLU A 42 -12.02 -7.51 -2.58
C GLU A 42 -12.56 -7.84 -1.17
N GLY A 43 -13.70 -7.25 -0.82
CA GLY A 43 -14.34 -7.45 0.49
C GLY A 43 -13.45 -7.02 1.66
N ASP A 44 -13.32 -7.87 2.68
CA ASP A 44 -12.51 -7.60 3.88
C ASP A 44 -11.00 -7.50 3.61
N ALA A 45 -10.56 -7.96 2.45
CA ALA A 45 -9.19 -7.88 1.97
C ALA A 45 -8.97 -6.72 0.98
N ILE A 46 -9.87 -5.73 0.91
CA ILE A 46 -9.62 -4.58 0.04
C ILE A 46 -8.38 -3.81 0.51
N ALA A 47 -7.55 -3.42 -0.44
CA ALA A 47 -6.41 -2.55 -0.24
C ALA A 47 -6.33 -1.48 -1.35
N PHE A 48 -5.70 -0.36 -1.06
CA PHE A 48 -5.45 0.67 -2.07
C PHE A 48 -4.07 1.30 -1.92
N GLY A 49 -3.50 1.73 -3.04
CA GLY A 49 -2.13 2.24 -3.13
C GLY A 49 -1.93 3.20 -4.29
N HIS A 50 -0.78 3.86 -4.31
CA HIS A 50 -0.30 4.61 -5.46
C HIS A 50 1.22 4.79 -5.33
N ASP A 51 1.94 4.61 -6.44
CA ASP A 51 3.38 4.84 -6.52
C ASP A 51 3.70 6.26 -7.03
N GLY A 52 4.96 6.65 -6.95
CA GLY A 52 5.42 7.94 -7.44
C GLY A 52 6.92 7.90 -7.70
N SER A 53 7.34 8.42 -8.84
CA SER A 53 8.73 8.41 -9.29
C SER A 53 9.11 9.78 -9.82
N THR A 54 10.26 10.28 -9.39
CA THR A 54 10.97 11.41 -10.01
C THR A 54 12.47 11.14 -9.96
N ILE A 55 13.27 11.94 -10.67
CA ILE A 55 14.73 11.74 -10.71
C ILE A 55 15.29 11.79 -9.30
N GLY A 56 15.93 10.69 -8.89
CA GLY A 56 16.54 10.51 -7.57
C GLY A 56 15.54 10.25 -6.44
N PHE A 57 14.24 10.07 -6.70
CA PHE A 57 13.28 9.79 -5.65
C PHE A 57 12.18 8.81 -6.09
N GLN A 58 11.82 7.92 -5.19
CA GLN A 58 10.69 7.02 -5.34
C GLN A 58 9.79 7.14 -4.10
N ALA A 59 8.50 6.88 -4.27
CA ALA A 59 7.53 6.71 -3.20
C ALA A 59 6.53 5.62 -3.58
N ASP A 60 6.08 4.86 -2.61
CA ASP A 60 4.97 3.92 -2.77
C ASP A 60 4.25 3.77 -1.44
N PHE A 61 2.96 3.43 -1.48
CA PHE A 61 2.18 3.18 -0.29
C PHE A 61 1.06 2.16 -0.53
N ILE A 62 0.64 1.54 0.56
CA ILE A 62 -0.52 0.65 0.60
C ILE A 62 -1.32 0.86 1.88
N CYS A 63 -2.65 0.79 1.79
CA CYS A 63 -3.58 0.88 2.90
C CYS A 63 -4.62 -0.24 2.85
N PHE A 64 -4.99 -0.76 4.02
CA PHE A 64 -5.99 -1.80 4.25
C PHE A 64 -7.10 -1.24 5.15
N PRO A 65 -8.11 -0.54 4.60
CA PRO A 65 -9.11 0.16 5.38
C PRO A 65 -9.83 -0.76 6.38
N ASN A 66 -10.22 -1.96 5.96
CA ASN A 66 -10.95 -2.90 6.82
C ASN A 66 -10.09 -3.50 7.95
N LYS A 67 -8.77 -3.34 7.88
CA LYS A 67 -7.83 -3.75 8.92
C LYS A 67 -7.29 -2.56 9.73
N GLY A 68 -7.55 -1.32 9.30
CA GLY A 68 -6.98 -0.12 9.91
C GLY A 68 -5.46 -0.04 9.81
N MET A 69 -4.88 -0.64 8.77
CA MET A 69 -3.43 -0.75 8.59
C MET A 69 -2.97 -0.05 7.30
N GLY A 70 -1.69 0.28 7.23
CA GLY A 70 -1.06 0.77 6.01
C GLY A 70 0.43 1.01 6.20
N ALA A 71 1.14 1.12 5.09
CA ALA A 71 2.56 1.41 5.05
C ALA A 71 2.84 2.38 3.90
N ILE A 72 3.89 3.20 4.07
CA ILE A 72 4.43 4.08 3.04
C ILE A 72 5.94 3.97 3.10
N VAL A 73 6.57 3.87 1.93
CA VAL A 73 8.03 3.88 1.80
C VAL A 73 8.40 4.96 0.81
N MET A 74 9.43 5.73 1.16
CA MET A 74 9.99 6.76 0.29
C MET A 74 11.51 6.58 0.28
N THR A 75 12.13 6.73 -0.88
CA THR A 75 13.58 6.63 -1.03
C THR A 75 14.09 7.79 -1.86
N ASN A 76 15.30 8.25 -1.56
CA ASN A 76 16.05 9.24 -2.34
C ASN A 76 17.06 8.57 -3.28
N SER A 77 16.60 7.56 -4.03
CA SER A 77 17.41 6.86 -5.02
C SER A 77 16.54 6.39 -6.18
N ASP A 78 17.08 6.42 -7.40
CA ASP A 78 16.43 5.84 -8.58
C ASP A 78 16.24 4.32 -8.45
N ASN A 79 17.09 3.64 -7.66
CA ASN A 79 17.02 2.20 -7.42
C ASN A 79 16.09 1.83 -6.24
N GLY A 80 15.30 2.78 -5.75
CA GLY A 80 14.46 2.64 -4.56
C GLY A 80 13.44 1.51 -4.59
N PHE A 81 12.82 1.24 -5.74
CA PHE A 81 11.72 0.29 -5.85
C PHE A 81 12.06 -1.13 -5.38
N SER A 82 13.26 -1.61 -5.69
CA SER A 82 13.70 -2.96 -5.28
C SER A 82 13.77 -3.08 -3.75
N LEU A 83 14.22 -2.02 -3.07
CA LEU A 83 14.27 -1.94 -1.61
C LEU A 83 12.85 -1.78 -1.01
N MET A 84 12.01 -0.92 -1.60
CA MET A 84 10.64 -0.70 -1.12
C MET A 84 9.83 -1.98 -1.07
N ARG A 85 9.94 -2.81 -2.11
CA ARG A 85 9.24 -4.09 -2.18
C ARG A 85 9.64 -5.01 -1.04
N ALA A 86 10.92 -5.12 -0.75
CA ALA A 86 11.42 -5.91 0.38
C ALA A 86 10.89 -5.37 1.72
N ILE A 87 10.88 -4.03 1.88
CA ILE A 87 10.38 -3.37 3.08
C ILE A 87 8.87 -3.60 3.27
N PHE A 88 8.05 -3.54 2.22
CA PHE A 88 6.62 -3.81 2.35
C PHE A 88 6.33 -5.27 2.74
N LEU A 89 7.09 -6.21 2.18
CA LEU A 89 6.95 -7.63 2.53
C LEU A 89 7.28 -7.89 4.00
N ASP A 90 8.24 -7.14 4.56
CA ASP A 90 8.63 -7.24 5.97
C ASP A 90 7.67 -6.48 6.91
N ALA A 91 7.28 -5.26 6.55
CA ALA A 91 6.55 -4.36 7.43
C ALA A 91 5.04 -4.64 7.53
N VAL A 92 4.43 -5.28 6.53
CA VAL A 92 2.99 -5.53 6.48
C VAL A 92 2.69 -6.99 6.84
N THR A 93 2.49 -7.26 8.13
CA THR A 93 1.94 -8.53 8.60
C THR A 93 0.45 -8.62 8.27
N LEU A 94 0.12 -9.37 7.22
CA LEU A 94 -1.26 -9.80 6.92
C LEU A 94 -1.41 -11.29 7.24
N ASP A 95 -2.63 -11.69 7.59
CA ASP A 95 -2.95 -13.10 7.58
C ASP A 95 -2.78 -13.67 6.15
N PRO A 96 -2.33 -14.93 5.99
CA PRO A 96 -2.03 -15.50 4.68
C PRO A 96 -3.21 -15.47 3.69
N GLU A 97 -4.45 -15.54 4.17
CA GLU A 97 -5.65 -15.47 3.34
C GLU A 97 -5.85 -14.08 2.73
N THR A 98 -5.77 -13.04 3.57
CA THR A 98 -5.81 -11.64 3.15
C THR A 98 -4.66 -11.35 2.19
N LEU A 99 -3.47 -11.87 2.50
CA LEU A 99 -2.32 -11.71 1.62
C LEU A 99 -2.54 -12.39 0.28
N GLN A 100 -3.04 -13.63 0.21
CA GLN A 100 -3.32 -14.30 -1.07
C GLN A 100 -4.35 -13.54 -1.92
N ARG A 101 -5.32 -12.88 -1.27
CA ARG A 101 -6.35 -12.06 -1.93
C ARG A 101 -5.83 -10.69 -2.41
N CYS A 102 -4.80 -10.13 -1.77
CA CYS A 102 -4.21 -8.83 -2.12
C CYS A 102 -2.92 -8.95 -2.98
N ALA A 103 -2.01 -9.82 -2.55
CA ALA A 103 -0.64 -9.96 -3.05
C ALA A 103 -0.55 -10.57 -4.45
N GLY A 104 -1.57 -11.32 -4.91
CA GLY A 104 -1.63 -11.79 -6.30
C GLY A 104 -1.52 -10.65 -7.32
N GLU A 105 -1.90 -9.43 -6.92
CA GLU A 105 -1.79 -8.24 -7.75
C GLU A 105 -0.67 -7.27 -7.34
N PHE A 106 -0.29 -7.23 -6.07
CA PHE A 106 0.80 -6.39 -5.55
C PHE A 106 2.20 -6.98 -5.83
N VAL A 107 2.31 -8.31 -5.87
CA VAL A 107 3.57 -9.06 -5.95
C VAL A 107 3.79 -9.64 -7.35
N ASN A 108 3.07 -9.17 -8.38
CA ASN A 108 3.24 -9.68 -9.74
C ASN A 108 4.53 -9.16 -10.41
N SER A 109 5.65 -9.70 -9.92
CA SER A 109 6.97 -9.74 -10.54
C SER A 109 7.59 -11.05 -10.05
N ALA A 110 7.51 -12.08 -10.90
CA ALA A 110 8.29 -13.32 -11.03
C ALA A 110 8.96 -14.07 -9.84
N ASP A 111 9.00 -13.60 -8.60
CA ASP A 111 9.76 -14.24 -7.52
C ASP A 111 8.89 -14.76 -6.38
N LYS A 112 8.95 -16.08 -6.16
CA LYS A 112 8.05 -16.88 -5.31
C LYS A 112 8.53 -17.10 -3.86
N ASN A 113 9.39 -16.25 -3.31
CA ASN A 113 9.91 -16.46 -1.95
C ASN A 113 9.41 -15.37 -0.99
N VAL A 114 8.38 -15.67 -0.18
CA VAL A 114 7.85 -14.76 0.85
C VAL A 114 7.63 -15.51 2.16
N PHE A 115 8.25 -15.02 3.25
CA PHE A 115 8.05 -15.48 4.63
C PHE A 115 7.76 -14.27 5.52
N PHE A 116 6.89 -14.42 6.52
CA PHE A 116 6.43 -13.36 7.43
C PHE A 116 6.95 -13.60 8.86
N ILE A 117 7.43 -12.54 9.53
CA ILE A 117 7.77 -12.55 10.96
C ILE A 117 6.97 -11.43 11.66
N SER A 118 6.38 -11.72 12.82
CA SER A 118 5.63 -10.74 13.62
C SER A 118 6.49 -10.12 14.73
N ASN A 119 6.45 -8.79 14.82
CA ASN A 119 5.99 -8.02 15.99
C ASN A 119 6.57 -6.60 15.95
N THR A 120 5.67 -5.64 16.09
CA THR A 120 5.85 -4.34 16.74
C THR A 120 7.10 -3.53 16.37
N THR A 121 6.96 -2.69 15.33
CA THR A 121 7.30 -1.24 15.24
C THR A 121 7.64 -0.88 13.79
N CYS A 122 6.98 0.13 13.20
CA CYS A 122 7.31 0.68 11.89
C CYS A 122 7.90 2.09 12.03
N VAL A 123 9.12 2.30 11.51
CA VAL A 123 9.62 3.57 10.97
C VAL A 123 10.62 3.24 9.85
N VAL A 124 10.38 3.70 8.62
CA VAL A 124 11.40 3.66 7.57
C VAL A 124 11.87 5.08 7.30
N LEU A 125 13.12 5.34 7.67
CA LEU A 125 13.91 6.51 7.31
C LEU A 125 15.29 5.96 6.93
N ASP A 126 15.72 6.11 5.68
CA ASP A 126 17.15 6.03 5.39
C ASP A 126 17.67 7.40 4.97
N ASN A 127 18.49 7.95 5.87
CA ASN A 127 19.23 9.17 5.71
C ASN A 127 20.57 8.76 5.11
N ALA A 128 20.68 8.78 3.79
CA ALA A 128 21.88 8.39 3.06
C ALA A 128 23.14 9.05 3.65
N ARG A 129 23.88 8.29 4.47
CA ARG A 129 25.29 8.54 4.73
C ARG A 129 26.09 7.43 4.08
N GLN A 130 26.92 7.88 3.14
CA GLN A 130 27.94 7.16 2.41
C GLN A 130 28.57 6.01 3.22
N ILE A 131 28.66 4.85 2.60
CA ILE A 131 29.75 3.92 2.85
C ILE A 131 30.35 3.56 1.49
N LEU A 132 31.66 3.79 1.42
CA LEU A 132 32.60 3.51 0.34
C LEU A 132 32.57 2.04 -0.11
#